data_AF-A0A158NJ32-F1
#
_entry.id   AF-A0A158NJ32-F1
#
_cell.length_a   1.000
_cell.length_b   1.000
_cell.length_c   1.000
_cell.angle_alpha   90.00
_cell.angle_beta   90.00
_cell.angle_gamma   90.00
#
_symmetry.space_group_name_H-M   'P 1'
#
loop_
_entity.id
_entity.type
_entity.pdbx_description
1 polymer ?
#
loop_
_entity_poly.entity_id
_entity_poly.type
_entity_poly.pdbx_seq_one_letter_code
_entity_poly.pdbx_strand_id
1 'polypeptide(L)'
;MGITTVLATETLALAYFYHVCGMFEIVSYRIEHVFDEVFSITSKRCCPYCANIIGAIHIHRRATQFVEFLRSGFVISYFFLLCLGVISLTANLLRLFLATQYLSNLEECITAILFVLGHICYIFFGNYTSQKLIDQSTDVFYKIYVSQWYNAPLHAQKLLLFMMQQTIKGTAISVGGIFIPSLEGFATIFSMSVSYFTVIYSIV
;
A
#
# COMPACT_ATOMS: atom_id res chain seq x y z
N MET A 1 -8.85 23.22 14.55
CA MET A 1 -7.42 22.91 14.73
C MET A 1 -7.16 21.40 14.58
N GLY A 2 -7.73 20.53 15.41
CA GLY A 2 -7.44 19.08 15.33
C GLY A 2 -7.93 18.36 14.07
N ILE A 3 -9.19 18.56 13.64
CA ILE A 3 -9.73 17.90 12.44
C ILE A 3 -8.95 18.31 11.18
N THR A 4 -8.63 19.60 11.05
CA THR A 4 -7.85 20.13 9.93
C THR A 4 -6.44 19.57 9.87
N THR A 5 -5.78 19.33 11.02
CA THR A 5 -4.45 18.70 11.04
C THR A 5 -4.49 17.22 10.66
N VAL A 6 -5.52 16.48 11.08
CA VAL A 6 -5.71 15.07 10.72
C VAL A 6 -5.93 14.95 9.20
N LEU A 7 -6.88 15.70 8.66
CA LEU A 7 -7.17 15.71 7.23
C LEU A 7 -5.95 16.12 6.39
N ALA A 8 -5.19 17.12 6.83
CA ALA A 8 -3.96 17.53 6.15
C ALA A 8 -2.90 16.42 6.15
N THR A 9 -2.71 15.73 7.29
CA THR A 9 -1.74 14.64 7.42
C THR A 9 -2.13 13.45 6.54
N GLU A 10 -3.41 13.07 6.55
CA GLU A 10 -3.93 11.98 5.72
C GLU A 10 -3.83 12.29 4.22
N THR A 11 -4.20 13.51 3.83
CA THR A 11 -4.10 13.95 2.43
C THR A 11 -2.65 13.92 1.95
N LEU A 12 -1.71 14.39 2.79
CA LEU A 12 -0.29 14.36 2.48
C LEU A 12 0.23 12.92 2.35
N ALA A 13 -0.18 12.02 3.26
CA ALA A 13 0.19 10.61 3.19
C ALA A 13 -0.32 9.97 1.89
N LEU A 14 -1.59 10.19 1.54
CA LEU A 14 -2.16 9.71 0.28
C LEU A 14 -1.40 10.25 -0.94
N ALA A 15 -1.05 11.54 -0.95
CA ALA A 15 -0.26 12.14 -2.02
C ALA A 15 1.11 11.45 -2.18
N TYR A 16 1.79 11.14 -1.08
CA TYR A 16 3.05 10.39 -1.12
C TYR A 16 2.87 8.96 -1.64
N PHE A 17 1.82 8.24 -1.21
CA PHE A 17 1.52 6.91 -1.72
C PHE A 17 1.25 6.92 -3.23
N TYR A 18 0.41 7.85 -3.70
CA TYR A 18 0.13 7.98 -5.13
C TYR A 18 1.36 8.42 -5.93
N HIS A 19 2.22 9.26 -5.35
CA HIS A 19 3.49 9.63 -5.99
C HIS A 19 4.38 8.40 -6.21
N VAL A 20 4.54 7.56 -5.19
CA VAL A 20 5.31 6.31 -5.31
C VAL A 20 4.69 5.37 -6.35
N CYS A 21 3.37 5.18 -6.30
CA CYS A 21 2.65 4.37 -7.29
C CYS A 21 2.97 4.88 -8.70
N GLY A 22 2.76 6.17 -8.96
CA GLY A 22 3.10 6.76 -10.26
C GLY A 22 4.55 6.56 -10.68
N MET A 23 5.52 6.56 -9.76
CA MET A 23 6.90 6.24 -10.08
C MET A 23 7.06 4.77 -10.52
N PHE A 24 6.41 3.82 -9.86
CA PHE A 24 6.43 2.41 -10.29
C PHE A 24 5.72 2.21 -11.63
N GLU A 25 4.59 2.88 -11.86
CA GLU A 25 3.87 2.85 -13.13
C GLU A 25 4.72 3.39 -14.30
N ILE A 26 5.46 4.49 -14.09
CA ILE A 26 6.41 5.02 -15.07
C ILE A 26 7.53 4.01 -15.36
N VAL A 27 8.01 3.30 -14.34
CA VAL A 27 9.03 2.26 -14.50
C VAL A 27 8.47 1.09 -15.31
N SER A 28 7.29 0.57 -14.95
CA SER A 28 6.59 -0.49 -15.69
C SER A 28 6.44 -0.12 -17.16
N TYR A 29 5.91 1.08 -17.44
CA TYR A 29 5.73 1.57 -18.81
C TYR A 29 7.04 1.63 -19.60
N ARG A 30 8.11 2.18 -19.00
CA ARG A 30 9.43 2.26 -19.66
C ARG A 30 9.96 0.87 -19.98
N ILE A 31 9.83 -0.08 -19.06
CA ILE A 31 10.38 -1.44 -19.24
C ILE A 31 9.61 -2.21 -20.31
N GLU A 32 8.28 -2.06 -20.35
CA GLU A 32 7.43 -2.68 -21.36
C GLU A 32 7.82 -2.25 -22.78
N HIS A 33 8.02 -0.94 -22.99
CA HIS A 33 8.27 -0.38 -24.34
C HIS A 33 9.76 -0.33 -24.73
N VAL A 34 10.69 -0.61 -23.82
CA VAL A 34 12.14 -0.59 -24.09
C VAL A 34 12.53 -1.51 -25.25
N PHE A 35 11.80 -2.60 -25.45
CA PHE A 35 12.09 -3.60 -26.48
C PHE A 35 11.22 -3.46 -27.75
N ASP A 36 10.14 -2.68 -27.71
CA ASP A 36 9.30 -2.45 -28.90
C ASP A 36 9.97 -1.50 -29.89
N GLU A 37 10.70 -0.49 -29.39
CA GLU A 37 11.51 0.42 -30.22
C GLU A 37 12.62 -0.32 -31.00
N VAL A 38 13.00 -1.52 -30.55
CA VAL A 38 14.06 -2.36 -31.15
C VAL A 38 13.64 -2.95 -32.50
N PHE A 39 12.35 -3.21 -32.73
CA PHE A 39 11.87 -3.78 -34.01
C PHE A 39 11.95 -2.80 -35.20
N SER A 40 12.10 -1.49 -34.93
CA SER A 40 12.15 -0.46 -35.97
C SER A 40 13.56 -0.09 -36.44
N ILE A 41 14.61 -0.42 -35.67
CA ILE A 41 15.98 0.03 -35.93
C ILE A 41 16.92 -1.17 -36.03
N THR A 42 16.94 -1.80 -37.20
CA THR A 42 18.00 -2.71 -37.66
C THR A 42 19.29 -1.92 -37.87
N SER A 43 19.91 -1.40 -36.80
CA SER A 43 21.19 -0.70 -36.90
C SER A 43 21.95 -0.73 -35.58
N LYS A 44 23.23 -1.11 -35.69
CA LYS A 44 24.24 -1.26 -34.63
C LYS A 44 24.45 0.00 -33.77
N ARG A 45 23.50 0.36 -32.89
CA ARG A 45 23.74 1.33 -31.81
C ARG A 45 23.26 0.77 -30.47
N CYS A 46 24.23 0.30 -29.68
CA CYS A 46 24.11 -0.09 -28.26
C CYS A 46 23.57 1.01 -27.31
N CYS A 47 23.33 2.24 -27.78
CA CYS A 47 23.33 3.44 -26.93
C CYS A 47 21.95 3.89 -26.39
N PRO A 48 20.85 3.93 -27.18
CA PRO A 48 19.60 4.53 -26.71
C PRO A 48 18.82 3.62 -25.74
N TYR A 49 18.78 2.31 -25.98
CA TYR A 49 18.05 1.38 -25.10
C TYR A 49 18.74 1.20 -23.73
N CYS A 50 20.08 1.25 -23.67
CA CYS A 50 20.81 1.23 -22.41
C CYS A 50 20.46 2.44 -21.54
N ALA A 51 20.34 3.62 -22.14
CA ALA A 51 19.95 4.83 -21.43
C ALA A 51 18.53 4.73 -20.85
N ASN A 52 17.59 4.15 -21.61
CA ASN A 52 16.22 3.93 -21.15
C ASN A 52 16.15 2.93 -19.98
N ILE A 53 16.88 1.81 -20.07
CA ILE A 53 16.98 0.82 -18.98
C ILE A 53 17.63 1.44 -17.74
N ILE A 54 18.74 2.16 -17.89
CA ILE A 54 19.42 2.85 -16.78
C ILE A 54 18.47 3.88 -16.14
N GLY A 55 17.70 4.62 -16.94
CA GLY A 55 16.70 5.56 -16.45
C GLY A 55 15.61 4.87 -15.62
N ALA A 56 15.06 3.75 -16.12
CA ALA A 56 14.08 2.96 -15.38
C ALA A 56 14.65 2.42 -14.05
N ILE A 57 15.89 1.94 -14.05
CA ILE A 57 16.61 1.50 -12.84
C ILE A 57 16.79 2.64 -11.85
N HIS A 58 17.15 3.84 -12.32
CA HIS A 58 17.32 4.99 -11.46
C HIS A 58 16.00 5.42 -10.79
N ILE A 59 14.90 5.43 -11.55
CA ILE A 59 13.56 5.78 -11.03
C ILE A 59 13.10 4.72 -10.03
N HIS A 60 13.24 3.42 -10.34
CA HIS A 60 12.89 2.33 -9.42
C HIS A 60 13.66 2.40 -8.10
N ARG A 61 14.98 2.66 -8.16
CA ARG A 61 15.81 2.83 -6.97
C ARG A 61 15.31 3.99 -6.12
N ARG A 62 15.00 5.12 -6.76
CA ARG A 62 14.48 6.31 -6.06
C ARG A 62 13.10 6.04 -5.44
N ALA A 63 12.20 5.36 -6.15
CA ALA A 63 10.89 4.97 -5.65
C ALA A 63 11.02 4.07 -4.41
N THR A 64 11.89 3.05 -4.49
CA THR A 64 12.13 2.12 -3.37
C THR A 64 12.76 2.82 -2.17
N GLN A 65 13.71 3.73 -2.38
CA GLN A 65 14.28 4.56 -1.31
C GLN A 65 13.22 5.45 -0.66
N PHE A 66 12.28 5.98 -1.44
CA PHE A 66 11.20 6.80 -0.91
C PHE A 66 10.18 5.96 -0.11
N VAL A 67 9.86 4.74 -0.55
CA VAL A 67 9.07 3.78 0.25
C VAL A 67 9.75 3.47 1.58
N GLU A 68 11.06 3.25 1.57
CA GLU A 68 11.82 2.99 2.79
C GLU A 68 11.83 4.19 3.75
N PHE A 69 11.92 5.40 3.20
CA PHE A 69 11.78 6.63 3.97
C PHE A 69 10.39 6.75 4.61
N LEU A 70 9.31 6.52 3.84
CA LEU A 70 7.95 6.53 4.36
C LEU A 70 7.76 5.46 5.44
N ARG A 71 8.25 4.23 5.19
CA ARG A 71 8.18 3.13 6.14
C ARG A 71 8.85 3.50 7.46
N SER A 72 10.12 3.93 7.41
CA SER A 72 10.87 4.27 8.63
C SER A 72 10.28 5.44 9.41
N GLY A 73 9.70 6.44 8.73
CA GLY A 73 9.04 7.57 9.36
C GLY A 73 7.68 7.23 10.00
N PHE A 74 6.89 6.33 9.39
CA PHE A 74 5.50 6.10 9.80
C PHE A 74 5.23 4.77 10.50
N VAL A 75 6.16 3.81 10.51
CA VAL A 75 5.88 2.44 11.01
C VAL A 75 5.43 2.40 12.46
N ILE A 76 6.07 3.18 13.34
CA ILE A 76 5.74 3.21 14.78
C ILE A 76 4.37 3.86 14.99
N SER A 77 4.14 5.01 14.36
CA SER A 77 2.86 5.72 14.43
C SER A 77 1.70 4.88 13.92
N TYR A 78 1.92 4.17 12.81
CA TYR A 78 0.91 3.28 12.24
C TYR A 78 0.62 2.07 13.13
N PHE A 79 1.63 1.51 13.81
CA PHE A 79 1.41 0.44 14.78
C PHE A 79 0.48 0.87 15.92
N PHE A 80 0.70 2.04 16.51
CA PHE A 80 -0.20 2.56 17.54
C PHE A 80 -1.59 2.87 17.00
N LEU A 81 -1.68 3.43 15.79
CA LEU A 81 -2.94 3.70 15.10
C LEU A 81 -3.76 2.42 14.86
N LEU A 82 -3.10 1.30 14.51
CA LEU A 82 -3.76 0.00 14.38
C LEU A 82 -4.35 -0.49 15.70
N CYS A 83 -3.56 -0.46 16.78
CA CYS A 83 -4.02 -0.88 18.10
C CYS A 83 -5.21 -0.04 18.58
N LEU A 84 -5.10 1.29 18.46
CA LEU A 84 -6.18 2.21 18.81
C LEU A 84 -7.40 2.01 17.91
N GLY A 85 -7.19 1.76 16.62
CA GLY A 85 -8.25 1.48 15.65
C GLY A 85 -9.05 0.23 16.01
N VAL A 86 -8.38 -0.87 16.38
CA VAL A 86 -9.04 -2.12 16.80
C VAL A 86 -9.85 -1.90 18.07
N ILE A 87 -9.27 -1.25 19.09
CA ILE A 87 -9.95 -0.95 20.36
C ILE A 87 -11.17 -0.06 20.11
N SER A 88 -11.01 1.01 19.33
CA SER A 88 -12.07 1.97 19.02
C SER A 88 -13.21 1.33 18.22
N LEU A 89 -12.89 0.54 17.19
CA LEU A 89 -13.90 -0.18 16.42
C LEU A 89 -14.67 -1.18 17.30
N THR A 90 -13.97 -1.92 18.16
CA THR A 90 -14.59 -2.85 19.13
C THR A 90 -15.56 -2.12 20.07
N ALA A 91 -15.14 -0.98 20.63
CA ALA A 91 -15.97 -0.18 21.53
C ALA A 91 -17.21 0.39 20.82
N ASN A 92 -17.07 0.84 19.56
CA ASN A 92 -18.20 1.37 18.78
C ASN A 92 -19.17 0.26 18.34
N LEU A 93 -18.68 -0.96 18.07
CA LEU A 93 -19.54 -2.13 17.84
C LEU A 93 -20.35 -2.49 19.10
N LEU A 94 -19.71 -2.49 20.28
CA LEU A 94 -20.41 -2.70 21.55
C LEU A 94 -21.46 -1.61 21.79
N ARG A 95 -21.12 -0.34 21.57
CA ARG A 95 -22.05 0.78 21.71
C ARG A 95 -23.26 0.64 20.79
N LEU A 96 -23.02 0.28 19.52
CA LEU A 96 -24.08 0.03 18.55
C LEU A 96 -25.01 -1.09 19.04
N PHE A 97 -24.44 -2.20 19.52
CA PHE A 97 -25.22 -3.33 20.04
C PHE A 97 -26.08 -2.92 21.24
N LEU A 98 -25.50 -2.27 22.25
CA LEU A 98 -26.23 -1.81 23.43
C LEU A 98 -27.35 -0.82 23.05
N ALA A 99 -27.08 0.12 22.14
CA ALA A 99 -28.09 1.06 21.65
C ALA A 99 -29.28 0.36 20.98
N THR A 100 -29.04 -0.75 20.26
CA THR A 100 -30.12 -1.54 19.65
C THR A 100 -30.93 -2.35 20.66
N GLN A 101 -30.31 -2.86 21.73
CA GLN A 101 -31.00 -3.64 22.75
C GLN A 101 -31.92 -2.78 23.63
N TYR A 102 -31.42 -1.64 24.10
CA TYR A 102 -32.16 -0.82 25.07
C TYR A 102 -33.20 0.10 24.43
N LEU A 103 -33.32 0.11 23.09
CA LEU A 103 -34.36 0.79 22.29
C LEU A 103 -34.68 2.24 22.71
N SER A 104 -33.75 2.89 23.42
CA SER A 104 -34.06 4.12 24.17
C SER A 104 -33.59 5.38 23.46
N ASN A 105 -32.64 5.30 22.53
CA ASN A 105 -32.09 6.49 21.86
C ASN A 105 -31.72 6.25 20.38
N LEU A 106 -32.62 6.60 19.47
CA LEU A 106 -32.39 6.52 18.02
C LEU A 106 -31.18 7.37 17.57
N GLU A 107 -30.94 8.51 18.23
CA GLU A 107 -29.78 9.36 18.01
C GLU A 107 -28.46 8.66 18.33
N GLU A 108 -28.41 7.87 19.40
CA GLU A 108 -27.22 7.13 19.80
C GLU A 108 -26.94 5.98 18.82
N CYS A 109 -27.98 5.30 18.35
CA CYS A 109 -27.86 4.27 17.32
C CYS A 109 -27.32 4.85 16.01
N ILE A 110 -27.89 5.96 15.51
CA ILE A 110 -27.38 6.65 14.32
C ILE A 110 -25.92 7.05 14.49
N THR A 111 -25.58 7.63 15.65
CA THR A 111 -24.21 8.05 15.96
C THR A 111 -23.25 6.87 15.92
N ALA A 112 -23.60 5.75 16.56
CA ALA A 112 -22.78 4.54 16.58
C ALA A 112 -22.61 3.93 15.18
N ILE A 113 -23.67 3.89 14.36
CA ILE A 113 -23.60 3.43 12.96
C ILE A 113 -22.62 4.30 12.17
N LEU A 114 -22.72 5.63 12.28
CA LEU A 114 -21.81 6.55 11.59
C LEU A 114 -20.35 6.35 12.01
N PHE A 115 -20.09 6.13 13.30
CA PHE A 115 -18.74 5.84 13.77
C PHE A 115 -18.22 4.49 13.26
N VAL A 116 -19.02 3.43 13.28
CA VAL A 116 -18.62 2.11 12.77
C VAL A 116 -18.32 2.18 11.27
N LEU A 117 -19.20 2.79 10.49
CA LEU A 117 -18.98 2.99 9.05
C LEU A 117 -17.73 3.85 8.79
N GLY A 118 -17.54 4.92 9.56
CA GLY A 118 -16.34 5.77 9.47
C GLY A 118 -15.05 4.99 9.72
N HIS A 119 -15.03 4.12 10.74
CA HIS A 119 -13.87 3.26 11.02
C HIS A 119 -13.64 2.24 9.91
N ILE A 120 -14.68 1.58 9.42
CA ILE A 120 -14.57 0.60 8.33
C ILE A 120 -13.98 1.29 7.09
N CYS A 121 -14.53 2.44 6.69
CA CYS A 121 -14.02 3.21 5.56
C CYS A 121 -12.55 3.63 5.78
N TYR A 122 -12.22 4.15 6.96
CA TYR A 122 -10.86 4.60 7.28
C TYR A 122 -9.83 3.47 7.15
N ILE A 123 -10.09 2.33 7.79
CA ILE A 123 -9.19 1.17 7.77
C ILE A 123 -9.13 0.60 6.35
N PHE A 124 -10.26 0.54 5.63
CA PHE A 124 -10.32 0.08 4.25
C PHE A 124 -9.46 0.94 3.32
N PHE A 125 -9.61 2.27 3.34
CA PHE A 125 -8.85 3.16 2.45
C PHE A 125 -7.34 3.10 2.71
N GLY A 126 -6.93 3.03 3.98
CA GLY A 126 -5.50 2.88 4.32
C GLY A 126 -4.90 1.57 3.78
N ASN A 127 -5.60 0.46 3.98
CA ASN A 127 -5.17 -0.86 3.51
C ASN A 127 -5.24 -0.99 1.98
N TYR A 128 -6.28 -0.45 1.35
CA TYR A 128 -6.43 -0.42 -0.10
C TYR A 128 -5.30 0.36 -0.79
N THR A 129 -4.92 1.52 -0.24
CA THR A 129 -3.82 2.32 -0.79
C THR A 129 -2.49 1.57 -0.74
N SER A 130 -2.26 0.84 0.35
CA SER A 130 -1.07 0.00 0.50
C SER A 130 -1.11 -1.23 -0.40
N GLN A 131 -2.27 -1.86 -0.58
CA GLN A 131 -2.47 -2.92 -1.58
C GLN A 131 -2.11 -2.44 -2.97
N LYS A 132 -2.62 -1.27 -3.39
CA LYS A 132 -2.30 -0.68 -4.70
C LYS A 132 -0.80 -0.47 -4.90
N LEU A 133 -0.10 -0.04 -3.85
CA LEU A 133 1.36 0.10 -3.89
C LEU A 133 2.07 -1.24 -4.10
N ILE A 134 1.65 -2.28 -3.35
CA ILE A 134 2.18 -3.65 -3.51
C ILE A 134 1.91 -4.15 -4.93
N ASP A 135 0.70 -3.96 -5.45
CA ASP A 135 0.31 -4.41 -6.78
C ASP A 135 1.13 -3.70 -7.87
N GLN A 136 1.28 -2.38 -7.81
CA GLN A 136 2.08 -1.65 -8.80
C GLN A 136 3.57 -1.95 -8.73
N SER A 137 4.09 -2.21 -7.53
CA SER A 137 5.46 -2.71 -7.44
C SER A 137 5.58 -4.08 -8.10
N THR A 138 4.65 -5.01 -7.82
CA THR A 138 4.65 -6.36 -8.39
C THR A 138 4.47 -6.33 -9.91
N ASP A 139 3.71 -5.38 -10.45
CA ASP A 139 3.60 -5.16 -11.88
C ASP A 139 4.96 -4.84 -12.51
N VAL A 140 5.82 -4.02 -11.87
CA VAL A 140 7.19 -3.77 -12.35
C VAL A 140 7.95 -5.09 -12.49
N PHE A 141 7.85 -5.99 -11.52
CA PHE A 141 8.47 -7.32 -11.62
C PHE A 141 7.93 -8.08 -12.83
N TYR A 142 6.62 -8.13 -13.00
CA TYR A 142 5.97 -8.85 -14.09
C TYR A 142 6.37 -8.29 -15.46
N LYS A 143 6.38 -6.96 -15.62
CA LYS A 143 6.78 -6.28 -16.86
C LYS A 143 8.24 -6.56 -17.22
N ILE A 144 9.15 -6.57 -16.24
CA ILE A 144 10.54 -6.98 -16.50
C ILE A 144 10.60 -8.45 -16.92
N TYR A 145 9.89 -9.32 -16.21
CA TYR A 145 9.93 -10.76 -16.45
C TYR A 145 9.49 -11.14 -17.86
N VAL A 146 8.38 -10.56 -18.34
CA VAL A 146 7.85 -10.80 -19.69
C VAL A 146 8.65 -10.09 -20.77
N SER A 147 9.37 -9.01 -20.43
CA SER A 147 10.23 -8.30 -21.37
C SER A 147 11.38 -9.18 -21.90
N GLN A 148 11.97 -8.79 -23.03
CA GLN A 148 13.14 -9.45 -23.60
C GLN A 148 14.45 -9.09 -22.87
N TRP A 149 14.43 -9.02 -21.54
CA TRP A 149 15.56 -8.59 -20.72
C TRP A 149 16.85 -9.40 -20.97
N TYR A 150 16.72 -10.68 -21.35
CA TYR A 150 17.83 -11.56 -21.71
C TYR A 150 18.55 -11.16 -23.01
N ASN A 151 17.97 -10.29 -23.83
CA ASN A 151 18.62 -9.71 -25.01
C ASN A 151 19.43 -8.44 -24.67
N ALA A 152 19.27 -7.88 -23.46
CA ALA A 152 20.04 -6.72 -23.02
C ALA A 152 21.52 -7.08 -22.76
N PRO A 153 22.45 -6.11 -22.72
CA PRO A 153 23.83 -6.35 -22.30
C PRO A 153 23.93 -6.94 -20.90
N LEU A 154 24.95 -7.76 -20.63
CA LEU A 154 25.13 -8.47 -19.36
C LEU A 154 25.04 -7.57 -18.11
N HIS A 155 25.55 -6.33 -18.19
CA HIS A 155 25.45 -5.37 -17.09
C HIS A 155 23.99 -4.96 -16.81
N ALA A 156 23.20 -4.69 -17.85
CA ALA A 156 21.78 -4.35 -17.73
C ALA A 156 20.96 -5.55 -17.26
N GLN A 157 21.24 -6.77 -17.75
CA GLN A 157 20.60 -8.00 -17.27
C GLN A 157 20.76 -8.17 -15.76
N LYS A 158 21.98 -8.01 -15.23
CA LYS A 158 22.23 -8.11 -13.79
C LYS A 158 21.45 -7.07 -12.99
N LEU A 159 21.35 -5.83 -13.47
CA LEU A 159 20.58 -4.78 -12.79
C LEU A 159 19.08 -5.05 -12.81
N LEU A 160 18.54 -5.54 -13.93
CA LEU A 160 17.13 -5.94 -14.04
C LEU A 160 16.81 -7.12 -13.11
N LEU A 161 17.73 -8.09 -12.95
CA LEU A 161 17.60 -9.16 -11.96
C LEU A 161 17.55 -8.63 -10.53
N PHE A 162 18.41 -7.67 -10.17
CA PHE A 162 18.35 -7.04 -8.85
C PHE A 162 17.04 -6.28 -8.64
N MET A 163 16.56 -5.57 -9.66
CA MET A 163 15.27 -4.88 -9.61
C MET A 163 14.13 -5.87 -9.37
N MET A 164 14.09 -6.97 -10.12
CA MET A 164 13.11 -8.05 -9.94
C MET A 164 13.15 -8.64 -8.52
N GLN A 165 14.35 -8.96 -8.03
CA GLN A 165 14.52 -9.50 -6.67
C GLN A 165 14.07 -8.51 -5.60
N GLN A 166 14.37 -7.22 -5.78
CA GLN A 166 14.04 -6.17 -4.82
C GLN A 166 12.53 -5.93 -4.77
N THR A 167 11.85 -5.96 -5.92
CA THR A 167 10.40 -5.86 -5.99
C THR A 167 9.70 -7.02 -5.28
N ILE A 168 10.16 -8.27 -5.48
CA ILE A 168 9.59 -9.44 -4.79
C ILE A 168 9.73 -9.33 -3.26
N LYS A 169 10.87 -8.82 -2.78
CA LYS A 169 11.21 -8.82 -1.35
C LYS A 169 10.80 -7.54 -0.60
N GLY A 170 10.62 -6.41 -1.29
CA GLY A 170 10.89 -5.10 -0.72
C GLY A 170 9.75 -4.09 -0.69
N THR A 171 8.58 -4.38 -1.26
CA THR A 171 7.49 -3.37 -1.32
C THR A 171 6.32 -3.65 -0.37
N ALA A 172 6.26 -4.84 0.24
CA ALA A 172 5.36 -5.06 1.36
C ALA A 172 5.86 -4.24 2.57
N ILE A 173 5.14 -3.15 2.89
CA ILE A 173 5.41 -2.30 4.05
C ILE A 173 5.03 -3.11 5.30
N SER A 174 5.93 -3.94 5.82
CA SER A 174 5.67 -4.65 7.06
C SER A 174 5.74 -3.69 8.25
N VAL A 175 4.68 -3.66 9.04
CA VAL A 175 4.55 -2.91 10.28
C VAL A 175 5.04 -3.80 11.42
N GLY A 176 6.24 -3.50 11.91
CA GLY A 176 6.87 -4.22 13.03
C GLY A 176 7.14 -5.70 12.78
N GLY A 177 7.07 -6.19 11.54
CA GLY A 177 7.18 -7.63 11.22
C GLY A 177 5.91 -8.44 11.45
N ILE A 178 4.83 -7.81 11.94
CA ILE A 178 3.63 -8.50 12.44
C ILE A 178 2.44 -8.31 11.50
N PHE A 179 2.36 -7.14 10.86
CA PHE A 179 1.23 -6.78 10.02
C PHE A 179 1.70 -6.24 8.67
N ILE A 180 1.03 -6.65 7.60
CA ILE A 180 1.25 -6.10 6.26
C ILE A 180 -0.05 -5.38 5.86
N PRO A 181 -0.03 -4.05 5.67
CA PRO A 181 -1.19 -3.32 5.16
C PRO A 181 -1.57 -3.82 3.76
N SER A 182 -2.74 -4.41 3.67
CA SER A 182 -3.27 -5.10 2.49
C SER A 182 -4.77 -5.33 2.66
N LEU A 183 -5.47 -5.76 1.61
CA LEU A 183 -6.89 -6.13 1.77
C LEU A 183 -7.08 -7.31 2.74
N GLU A 184 -6.11 -8.24 2.79
CA GLU A 184 -6.06 -9.30 3.81
C GLU A 184 -5.84 -8.74 5.21
N GLY A 185 -4.97 -7.72 5.33
CA GLY A 185 -4.74 -6.98 6.57
C GLY A 185 -6.02 -6.30 7.07
N PHE A 186 -6.79 -5.68 6.19
CA PHE A 186 -8.11 -5.12 6.51
C PHE A 186 -9.06 -6.18 7.08
N ALA A 187 -9.18 -7.34 6.39
CA ALA A 187 -10.04 -8.42 6.85
C ALA A 187 -9.60 -8.94 8.23
N THR A 188 -8.29 -9.03 8.47
CA THR A 188 -7.71 -9.45 9.74
C THR A 188 -8.07 -8.48 10.87
N ILE A 189 -7.90 -7.17 10.65
CA ILE A 189 -8.26 -6.13 11.63
C ILE A 189 -9.76 -6.17 11.94
N PHE A 190 -10.59 -6.23 10.90
CA PHE A 190 -12.04 -6.27 11.06
C PHE A 190 -12.49 -7.52 11.84
N SER A 191 -11.96 -8.70 11.48
CA SER A 191 -12.23 -9.96 12.18
C SER A 191 -11.77 -9.91 13.63
N MET A 192 -10.62 -9.29 13.91
CA MET A 192 -10.11 -9.13 15.28
C MET A 192 -11.04 -8.25 16.11
N SER A 193 -11.49 -7.10 15.58
CA SER A 193 -12.45 -6.22 16.26
C SER A 193 -13.79 -6.91 16.54
N VAL A 194 -14.34 -7.66 15.57
CA VAL A 194 -15.57 -8.43 15.78
C VAL A 194 -15.36 -9.52 16.83
N SER A 195 -14.22 -10.22 16.79
CA SER A 195 -13.90 -11.27 17.78
C SER A 195 -13.83 -10.68 19.20
N TYR A 196 -13.11 -9.58 19.39
CA TYR A 196 -13.06 -8.90 20.69
C TYR A 196 -14.43 -8.40 21.13
N PHE A 197 -15.24 -7.88 20.22
CA PHE A 197 -16.63 -7.51 20.51
C PHE A 197 -17.43 -8.71 21.02
N THR A 198 -17.37 -9.87 20.34
CA THR A 198 -18.13 -11.06 20.76
C THR A 198 -17.70 -11.59 22.13
N VAL A 199 -16.40 -11.54 22.45
CA VAL A 199 -15.88 -11.94 23.76
C VAL A 199 -16.39 -11.00 24.85
N ILE A 200 -16.29 -9.69 24.65
CA ILE A 200 -16.78 -8.70 25.62
C ILE A 200 -18.29 -8.86 25.80
N TYR A 201 -19.03 -9.04 24.70
CA TYR A 201 -20.47 -9.28 24.73
C TYR A 201 -20.82 -10.54 25.54
N SER A 202 -20.06 -11.62 25.46
CA SER A 202 -20.34 -12.83 26.24
C SER A 202 -20.17 -12.67 27.75
N ILE A 203 -19.47 -11.61 28.19
CA ILE A 203 -19.20 -11.31 29.61
C ILE A 203 -20.23 -10.31 30.16
N VAL A 204 -20.81 -9.47 29.30
CA VAL A 204 -21.78 -8.41 29.65
C VAL A 204 -23.20 -8.95 29.61
#